data_AF-A0AA36G502-F1
#
_entry.id   AF-A0AA36G502-F1
#
_cell.length_a   1.000
_cell.length_b   1.000
_cell.length_c   1.000
_cell.angle_alpha   90.00
_cell.angle_beta   90.00
_cell.angle_gamma   90.00
#
_symmetry.space_group_name_H-M   'P 1'
#
loop_
_entity.id
_entity.type
_entity.pdbx_description
1 polymer ?
#
loop_
_entity_poly.entity_id
_entity_poly.type
_entity_poly.pdbx_seq_one_letter_code
_entity_poly.pdbx_strand_id
1 'polypeptide(L)'
;MEPRWWILIAAVVGVALARQTPRLHDGSYEMLFSHETEKSGIKVPLIPSSNTLFPEAGNKEKSGSQRRREEKEEKETTDEPEVTTLEPETTTKEILCLDFDENCDRMQPLCENPLYHVMTTKKCAKTCNKCEEFQKLPYGMRCKDVLKTCSTRMCESDFYDLVYKKHKCARTAAHRQMAATMAKAVEAPLKRIMMCRPTHFQVSYAINPWMDMRRGVNKPRALEQWDELKHVLTQAGAQIHVMEPQAGSENLPDMVFCANAAVIRGKKAYLANFHFDQRKPERQHNKVFLEGEGYECVGSEALAFEGAGDALWAGKDFSTLLVGVGPRSDPKILPDLRKEFDDYGVRIVGCNLLDPRFYHIDTCFCPLNDEAAIWFPHAFDGVTQWHIKSTTGTIEVDDREAKNFACNSVVVGKTVVMNKGSQRIADTLHKLGFEVAQVDMSEFIKAGGSAKCCTLAL
;
A
#
# COMPACT_ATOMS: atom_id res chain seq x y z
N MET A 1 23.76 3.98 59.97
CA MET A 1 25.04 3.94 60.69
C MET A 1 26.13 3.93 59.64
N GLU A 2 27.06 4.87 59.79
CA GLU A 2 28.25 5.12 58.97
C GLU A 2 29.28 3.96 59.07
N PRO A 3 30.32 3.86 58.21
CA PRO A 3 31.43 4.82 58.25
C PRO A 3 31.99 5.32 56.90
N ARG A 4 32.37 6.60 56.96
CA ARG A 4 33.27 7.37 56.08
C ARG A 4 34.71 6.81 56.11
N TRP A 5 35.55 7.14 55.11
CA TRP A 5 36.77 7.98 55.30
C TRP A 5 37.18 8.66 53.96
N TRP A 6 36.99 10.00 53.80
CA TRP A 6 37.97 11.13 53.76
C TRP A 6 38.84 11.22 52.47
N ILE A 7 39.13 12.35 51.77
CA ILE A 7 38.78 13.80 51.75
C ILE A 7 39.46 14.40 50.48
N LEU A 8 38.79 15.21 49.60
CA LEU A 8 38.81 16.70 49.47
C LEU A 8 40.08 17.22 48.68
N ILE A 9 40.12 18.19 47.74
CA ILE A 9 39.52 19.54 47.51
C ILE A 9 39.77 19.93 46.01
N ALA A 10 38.78 20.35 45.20
CA ALA A 10 38.33 21.72 44.84
C ALA A 10 39.41 22.64 44.20
N ALA A 11 39.17 23.58 43.28
CA ALA A 11 37.99 24.15 42.62
C ALA A 11 38.44 25.13 41.49
N VAL A 12 37.49 25.48 40.58
CA VAL A 12 37.20 26.86 40.08
C VAL A 12 38.02 27.48 38.91
N VAL A 13 37.27 27.75 37.81
CA VAL A 13 37.22 28.94 36.91
C VAL A 13 38.48 29.28 36.09
N GLY A 14 38.48 29.66 34.80
CA GLY A 14 37.46 29.99 33.80
C GLY A 14 38.11 30.86 32.68
N VAL A 15 37.42 30.96 31.54
CA VAL A 15 37.47 32.07 30.54
C VAL A 15 38.65 32.13 29.53
N ALA A 16 38.25 32.55 28.31
CA ALA A 16 39.00 33.14 27.17
C ALA A 16 39.69 32.16 26.20
N LEU A 17 39.15 31.95 24.99
CA LEU A 17 39.12 32.83 23.80
C LEU A 17 40.34 32.65 22.88
N ALA A 18 40.00 32.22 21.66
CA ALA A 18 40.49 32.75 20.39
C ALA A 18 41.82 32.24 19.79
N ARG A 19 41.67 31.86 18.51
CA ARG A 19 42.57 32.15 17.36
C ARG A 19 43.83 31.29 17.21
N GLN A 20 43.84 30.44 16.18
CA GLN A 20 44.59 30.65 14.92
C GLN A 20 44.71 29.35 14.11
N THR A 21 44.16 29.35 12.90
CA THR A 21 44.73 28.62 11.74
C THR A 21 46.02 29.32 11.32
N PRO A 22 47.04 28.62 10.75
CA PRO A 22 47.09 28.52 9.27
C PRO A 22 47.86 27.31 8.65
N ARG A 23 47.50 27.03 7.37
CA ARG A 23 48.34 26.63 6.20
C ARG A 23 49.00 25.22 6.18
N LEU A 24 48.63 24.36 5.22
CA LEU A 24 49.05 24.23 3.80
C LEU A 24 50.39 23.48 3.60
N HIS A 25 50.31 22.30 2.97
CA HIS A 25 51.08 21.80 1.80
C HIS A 25 50.76 20.30 1.64
N ASP A 26 50.11 19.88 0.56
CA ASP A 26 50.67 19.52 -0.76
C ASP A 26 51.45 18.20 -0.76
N GLY A 27 51.15 17.31 -1.71
CA GLY A 27 51.77 15.99 -1.81
C GLY A 27 50.92 14.94 -2.51
N SER A 28 50.75 15.09 -3.83
CA SER A 28 50.34 14.06 -4.78
C SER A 28 51.22 12.80 -4.72
N TYR A 29 50.62 11.61 -4.83
CA TYR A 29 51.29 10.41 -5.37
C TYR A 29 50.27 9.54 -6.11
N GLU A 30 50.33 9.61 -7.45
CA GLU A 30 49.86 8.55 -8.35
C GLU A 30 50.94 7.45 -8.41
N MET A 31 50.51 6.18 -8.42
CA MET A 31 51.30 5.09 -8.98
C MET A 31 50.43 4.23 -9.88
N LEU A 32 50.76 4.29 -11.17
CA LEU A 32 50.44 3.33 -12.22
C LEU A 32 51.08 1.97 -11.90
N PHE A 33 50.38 0.87 -12.16
CA PHE A 33 50.98 -0.32 -12.75
C PHE A 33 49.98 -1.05 -13.65
N SER A 34 50.57 -1.61 -14.71
CA SER A 34 50.03 -2.08 -15.98
C SER A 34 49.52 -3.52 -15.99
N HIS A 35 48.65 -3.77 -16.95
CA HIS A 35 48.34 -5.01 -17.70
C HIS A 35 49.12 -6.31 -17.36
N GLU A 36 48.37 -7.40 -17.18
CA GLU A 36 48.66 -8.69 -17.82
C GLU A 36 47.38 -9.52 -18.02
N THR A 37 47.29 -10.13 -19.19
CA THR A 37 46.24 -11.03 -19.70
C THR A 37 46.52 -12.48 -19.33
N GLU A 38 45.52 -13.31 -19.02
CA GLU A 38 45.29 -14.60 -19.69
C GLU A 38 44.07 -15.41 -19.21
N LYS A 39 43.67 -16.32 -20.09
CA LYS A 39 42.42 -17.09 -20.16
C LYS A 39 42.43 -18.35 -19.30
N SER A 40 41.30 -18.69 -18.72
CA SER A 40 40.78 -20.07 -18.59
C SER A 40 39.28 -19.95 -18.28
N GLY A 41 38.33 -20.66 -18.89
CA GLY A 41 38.38 -21.97 -19.52
C GLY A 41 37.56 -22.97 -18.69
N ILE A 42 36.28 -22.71 -18.42
CA ILE A 42 35.39 -23.66 -17.73
C ILE A 42 34.17 -23.94 -18.63
N LYS A 43 34.13 -25.17 -19.15
CA LYS A 43 32.99 -25.78 -19.85
C LYS A 43 32.00 -26.30 -18.81
N VAL A 44 30.73 -25.93 -18.94
CA VAL A 44 29.60 -26.53 -18.22
C VAL A 44 28.82 -27.42 -19.19
N PRO A 45 28.56 -28.71 -18.89
CA PRO A 45 27.82 -29.58 -19.79
C PRO A 45 26.31 -29.36 -19.69
N LEU A 46 25.68 -29.26 -20.87
CA LEU A 46 24.24 -29.20 -21.09
C LEU A 46 23.60 -30.59 -20.85
N ILE A 47 22.50 -30.61 -20.11
CA ILE A 47 21.63 -31.79 -19.94
C ILE A 47 20.52 -31.71 -20.99
N PRO A 48 20.28 -32.75 -21.81
CA PRO A 48 19.28 -32.70 -22.87
C PRO A 48 17.85 -32.95 -22.37
N SER A 49 16.93 -32.14 -22.89
CA SER A 49 15.48 -32.26 -22.80
C SER A 49 14.98 -33.52 -23.51
N SER A 50 14.20 -34.35 -22.83
CA SER A 50 13.39 -35.41 -23.45
C SER A 50 11.93 -34.96 -23.55
N ASN A 51 11.51 -34.70 -24.79
CA ASN A 51 10.11 -34.64 -25.18
C ASN A 51 9.57 -36.07 -25.31
N THR A 52 8.42 -36.33 -24.70
CA THR A 52 7.57 -37.49 -25.03
C THR A 52 6.18 -36.99 -25.44
N LEU A 53 5.82 -37.35 -26.68
CA LEU A 53 4.47 -37.34 -27.26
C LEU A 53 3.65 -38.48 -26.61
N PHE A 54 2.32 -38.58 -26.49
CA PHE A 54 1.08 -38.32 -27.29
C PHE A 54 -0.12 -38.55 -26.29
N PRO A 55 -1.44 -38.47 -26.62
CA PRO A 55 -2.07 -38.33 -27.94
C PRO A 55 -3.19 -37.28 -28.07
N GLU A 56 -3.50 -37.02 -29.35
CA GLU A 56 -4.74 -36.45 -29.86
C GLU A 56 -5.96 -37.32 -29.52
N ALA A 57 -7.11 -36.69 -29.24
CA ALA A 57 -8.41 -37.31 -29.38
C ALA A 57 -9.32 -36.37 -30.18
N GLY A 58 -9.86 -36.94 -31.26
CA GLY A 58 -10.52 -36.24 -32.34
C GLY A 58 -11.95 -35.79 -32.09
N ASN A 59 -12.32 -34.92 -33.02
CA ASN A 59 -13.59 -34.31 -33.33
C ASN A 59 -14.72 -35.34 -33.56
N LYS A 60 -15.93 -35.07 -33.03
CA LYS A 60 -17.19 -35.51 -33.66
C LYS A 60 -18.27 -34.44 -33.51
N GLU A 61 -18.68 -33.92 -34.66
CA GLU A 61 -19.80 -33.03 -34.89
C GLU A 61 -21.16 -33.77 -34.88
N LYS A 62 -22.18 -32.97 -34.49
CA LYS A 62 -23.52 -32.80 -35.09
C LYS A 62 -24.71 -33.71 -34.75
N SER A 63 -25.80 -32.94 -34.53
CA SER A 63 -27.24 -33.16 -34.75
C SER A 63 -28.02 -33.38 -33.44
N GLY A 64 -29.17 -32.74 -33.18
CA GLY A 64 -30.07 -31.92 -33.98
C GLY A 64 -31.51 -32.14 -33.47
N SER A 65 -32.37 -31.12 -33.65
CA SER A 65 -33.82 -31.07 -33.34
C SER A 65 -34.17 -30.73 -31.88
N GLN A 66 -34.86 -29.64 -31.51
CA GLN A 66 -36.10 -28.94 -31.95
C GLN A 66 -37.29 -29.23 -31.02
N ARG A 67 -37.77 -28.12 -30.41
CA ARG A 67 -39.17 -27.75 -30.10
C ARG A 67 -39.93 -28.60 -29.07
N ARG A 68 -40.43 -27.93 -28.01
CA ARG A 68 -41.81 -27.42 -27.93
C ARG A 68 -42.06 -26.58 -26.67
N ARG A 69 -42.76 -25.46 -26.88
CA ARG A 69 -43.57 -24.72 -25.89
C ARG A 69 -44.77 -25.58 -25.51
N GLU A 70 -45.15 -25.58 -24.24
CA GLU A 70 -46.56 -25.64 -23.82
C GLU A 70 -46.76 -24.75 -22.56
N GLU A 71 -47.72 -23.84 -22.68
CA GLU A 71 -48.37 -23.06 -21.60
C GLU A 71 -49.46 -23.91 -20.92
N LYS A 72 -49.76 -23.62 -19.65
CA LYS A 72 -51.08 -23.75 -18.97
C LYS A 72 -50.93 -23.34 -17.51
N GLU A 73 -51.51 -22.21 -17.09
CA GLU A 73 -52.88 -21.96 -16.58
C GLU A 73 -53.04 -22.21 -15.06
N GLU A 74 -53.59 -21.18 -14.41
CA GLU A 74 -53.88 -21.01 -12.98
C GLU A 74 -54.91 -22.02 -12.42
N LYS A 75 -54.86 -22.22 -11.09
CA LYS A 75 -56.04 -22.07 -10.22
C LYS A 75 -55.72 -22.05 -8.73
N GLU A 76 -56.30 -21.05 -8.06
CA GLU A 76 -56.43 -20.89 -6.61
C GLU A 76 -57.21 -22.05 -5.96
N THR A 77 -56.83 -22.41 -4.74
CA THR A 77 -57.77 -22.81 -3.68
C THR A 77 -57.20 -22.41 -2.31
N THR A 78 -58.04 -21.69 -1.57
CA THR A 78 -57.97 -21.26 -0.18
C THR A 78 -57.96 -22.42 0.81
N ASP A 79 -57.22 -22.30 1.92
CA ASP A 79 -57.63 -22.73 3.27
C ASP A 79 -56.63 -22.22 4.34
N GLU A 80 -57.12 -21.41 5.28
CA GLU A 80 -56.52 -21.15 6.61
C GLU A 80 -57.04 -22.23 7.59
N PRO A 81 -56.27 -22.70 8.60
CA PRO A 81 -56.06 -21.99 9.89
C PRO A 81 -54.63 -22.25 10.44
N GLU A 82 -54.10 -21.80 11.59
CA GLU A 82 -54.59 -21.31 12.87
C GLU A 82 -53.37 -20.66 13.57
N VAL A 83 -53.50 -19.48 14.17
CA VAL A 83 -52.39 -18.78 14.85
C VAL A 83 -52.29 -19.26 16.30
N THR A 84 -51.33 -20.13 16.60
CA THR A 84 -50.85 -20.36 17.97
C THR A 84 -49.62 -19.49 18.24
N THR A 85 -49.78 -18.48 19.08
CA THR A 85 -48.71 -17.66 19.65
C THR A 85 -47.85 -18.50 20.60
N LEU A 86 -46.64 -18.84 20.18
CA LEU A 86 -45.59 -19.35 21.06
C LEU A 86 -44.60 -18.21 21.34
N GLU A 87 -44.60 -17.74 22.58
CA GLU A 87 -43.52 -16.89 23.10
C GLU A 87 -42.22 -17.71 23.21
N PRO A 88 -41.06 -17.19 22.79
CA PRO A 88 -39.81 -17.93 22.93
C PRO A 88 -39.24 -17.77 24.33
N GLU A 89 -39.45 -18.79 25.17
CA GLU A 89 -38.62 -19.02 26.36
C GLU A 89 -37.17 -19.31 25.91
N THR A 90 -36.29 -18.32 26.00
CA THR A 90 -34.84 -18.54 25.86
C THR A 90 -34.21 -18.74 27.23
N THR A 91 -34.28 -19.96 27.76
CA THR A 91 -33.34 -20.40 28.80
C THR A 91 -32.01 -20.74 28.12
N THR A 92 -31.04 -19.82 28.16
CA THR A 92 -29.66 -20.08 27.74
C THR A 92 -29.02 -21.06 28.72
N LYS A 93 -28.82 -22.31 28.31
CA LYS A 93 -27.93 -23.25 29.01
C LYS A 93 -26.51 -22.68 28.91
N GLU A 94 -25.91 -22.27 30.02
CA GLU A 94 -24.50 -21.84 30.05
C GLU A 94 -23.60 -22.99 29.55
N ILE A 95 -22.83 -22.75 28.50
CA ILE A 95 -21.86 -23.70 27.98
C ILE A 95 -20.56 -23.51 28.76
N LEU A 96 -20.26 -24.43 29.67
CA LEU A 96 -19.03 -24.45 30.46
C LEU A 96 -17.86 -25.08 29.68
N CYS A 97 -17.35 -24.37 28.67
CA CYS A 97 -16.10 -24.73 27.98
C CYS A 97 -14.93 -24.01 28.68
N LEU A 98 -14.11 -24.76 29.42
CA LEU A 98 -12.99 -24.26 30.24
C LEU A 98 -11.68 -24.99 29.91
N ASP A 99 -10.57 -24.31 30.13
CA ASP A 99 -9.26 -24.95 30.23
C ASP A 99 -9.04 -25.35 31.69
N PHE A 100 -8.68 -26.61 31.91
CA PHE A 100 -8.46 -27.19 33.24
C PHE A 100 -6.99 -27.20 33.65
N ASP A 101 -6.08 -26.93 32.71
CA ASP A 101 -4.65 -26.85 32.96
C ASP A 101 -4.18 -25.39 32.84
N GLU A 102 -3.42 -24.92 33.82
CA GLU A 102 -2.97 -23.52 33.87
C GLU A 102 -1.93 -23.19 32.78
N ASN A 103 -1.34 -24.22 32.15
CA ASN A 103 -0.31 -24.05 31.11
C ASN A 103 -0.85 -24.14 29.68
N CYS A 104 -2.17 -24.05 29.47
CA CYS A 104 -2.76 -24.28 28.15
C CYS A 104 -2.25 -23.36 27.04
N ASP A 105 -1.91 -22.10 27.35
CA ASP A 105 -1.30 -21.17 26.37
C ASP A 105 0.06 -21.67 25.83
N ARG A 106 0.85 -22.36 26.66
CA ARG A 106 2.14 -22.96 26.25
C ARG A 106 1.95 -24.27 25.48
N MET A 107 0.81 -24.92 25.66
CA MET A 107 0.45 -26.18 25.00
C MET A 107 -0.22 -25.97 23.65
N GLN A 108 -0.52 -24.71 23.27
CA GLN A 108 -1.16 -24.34 22.01
C GLN A 108 -0.50 -24.94 20.74
N PRO A 109 0.84 -24.98 20.61
CA PRO A 109 1.48 -25.59 19.44
C PRO A 109 1.25 -27.11 19.32
N LEU A 110 0.86 -27.77 20.42
CA LEU A 110 0.63 -29.21 20.48
C LEU A 110 -0.82 -29.59 20.17
N CYS A 111 -1.73 -28.62 19.97
CA CYS A 111 -3.15 -28.86 19.72
C CYS A 111 -3.42 -29.68 18.44
N GLU A 112 -2.52 -29.61 17.46
CA GLU A 112 -2.62 -30.35 16.19
C GLU A 112 -1.75 -31.62 16.15
N ASN A 113 -0.96 -31.87 17.20
CA ASN A 113 -0.09 -33.04 17.26
C ASN A 113 -0.91 -34.29 17.66
N PRO A 114 -0.95 -35.35 16.82
CA PRO A 114 -1.77 -36.54 17.07
C PRO A 114 -1.46 -37.27 18.39
N LEU A 115 -0.20 -37.22 18.84
CA LEU A 115 0.24 -37.86 20.08
C LEU A 115 -0.34 -37.20 21.33
N TYR A 116 -0.59 -35.88 21.26
CA TYR A 116 -1.08 -35.09 22.39
C TYR A 116 -2.56 -34.75 22.29
N HIS A 117 -3.21 -35.12 21.18
CA HIS A 117 -4.60 -34.77 20.86
C HIS A 117 -5.59 -35.13 21.97
N VAL A 118 -5.49 -36.32 22.56
CA VAL A 118 -6.40 -36.77 23.64
C VAL A 118 -6.21 -35.93 24.90
N MET A 119 -4.96 -35.58 25.21
CA MET A 119 -4.63 -34.79 26.40
C MET A 119 -5.05 -33.33 26.24
N THR A 120 -4.72 -32.70 25.11
CA THR A 120 -5.06 -31.30 24.82
C THR A 120 -6.57 -31.10 24.69
N THR A 121 -7.29 -32.09 24.16
CA THR A 121 -8.77 -32.09 24.12
C THR A 121 -9.41 -32.13 25.52
N LYS A 122 -8.80 -32.83 26.48
CA LYS A 122 -9.35 -32.94 27.84
C LYS A 122 -8.96 -31.80 28.77
N LYS A 123 -7.74 -31.28 28.60
CA LYS A 123 -7.14 -30.31 29.54
C LYS A 123 -7.16 -28.87 29.05
N CYS A 124 -7.11 -28.67 27.73
CA CYS A 124 -7.01 -27.36 27.09
C CYS A 124 -8.07 -27.22 26.00
N ALA A 125 -9.28 -27.68 26.29
CA ALA A 125 -10.36 -27.81 25.31
C ALA A 125 -10.75 -26.46 24.69
N LYS A 126 -10.64 -25.37 25.46
CA LYS A 126 -10.96 -24.02 25.00
C LYS A 126 -9.78 -23.43 24.22
N THR A 127 -8.55 -23.49 24.74
CA THR A 127 -7.35 -23.03 24.01
C THR A 127 -7.15 -23.76 22.68
N CYS A 128 -7.40 -25.07 22.64
CA CYS A 128 -7.23 -25.90 21.43
C CYS A 128 -8.49 -25.99 20.56
N ASN A 129 -9.58 -25.31 20.91
CA ASN A 129 -10.86 -25.32 20.19
C ASN A 129 -11.45 -26.74 19.98
N LYS A 130 -11.40 -27.60 21.01
CA LYS A 130 -11.83 -29.01 21.00
C LYS A 130 -13.10 -29.29 21.82
N CYS A 131 -13.86 -28.27 22.21
CA CYS A 131 -15.12 -28.44 22.95
C CYS A 131 -16.21 -29.09 22.07
N GLU A 132 -16.62 -30.31 22.41
CA GLU A 132 -17.58 -31.13 21.64
C GLU A 132 -18.99 -30.49 21.59
N GLU A 133 -19.38 -29.77 22.65
CA GLU A 133 -20.65 -29.04 22.75
C GLU A 133 -20.65 -27.77 21.87
N PHE A 134 -19.48 -27.13 21.71
CA PHE A 134 -19.30 -25.95 20.85
C PHE A 134 -19.33 -26.33 19.36
N GLN A 135 -18.82 -27.51 19.00
CA GLN A 135 -18.86 -28.04 17.63
C GLN A 135 -20.27 -28.43 17.18
N LYS A 136 -21.17 -28.76 18.13
CA LYS A 136 -22.56 -29.16 17.87
C LYS A 136 -23.53 -27.98 17.69
N LEU A 137 -23.08 -26.74 17.87
CA LEU A 137 -23.93 -25.56 17.66
C LEU A 137 -24.11 -25.22 16.16
N PRO A 138 -25.32 -24.83 15.71
CA PRO A 138 -25.54 -24.28 14.38
C PRO A 138 -24.57 -23.14 14.08
N TYR A 139 -24.06 -23.04 12.85
CA TYR A 139 -23.03 -22.05 12.46
C TYR A 139 -23.37 -20.62 12.88
N GLY A 140 -24.65 -20.22 12.80
CA GLY A 140 -25.12 -18.90 13.21
C GLY A 140 -25.19 -18.66 14.73
N MET A 141 -25.25 -19.69 15.57
CA MET A 141 -25.25 -19.55 17.03
C MET A 141 -23.84 -19.46 17.61
N ARG A 142 -22.83 -20.01 16.92
CA ARG A 142 -21.41 -19.85 17.26
C ARG A 142 -20.92 -18.38 17.16
N CYS A 143 -21.67 -17.52 16.48
CA CYS A 143 -21.38 -16.08 16.34
C CYS A 143 -22.26 -15.16 17.21
N LYS A 144 -23.35 -15.68 17.81
CA LYS A 144 -24.46 -14.82 18.28
C LYS A 144 -24.20 -14.17 19.63
N ASP A 145 -23.37 -14.75 20.49
CA ASP A 145 -23.13 -14.22 21.84
C ASP A 145 -22.21 -12.98 21.87
N VAL A 146 -21.65 -12.58 20.73
CA VAL A 146 -20.74 -11.41 20.66
C VAL A 146 -21.30 -10.24 19.84
N LEU A 147 -22.35 -10.42 19.04
CA LEU A 147 -22.73 -9.42 18.03
C LEU A 147 -24.24 -9.25 17.85
N LYS A 148 -24.84 -8.33 18.62
CA LYS A 148 -26.21 -7.84 18.36
C LYS A 148 -26.32 -6.83 17.19
N THR A 149 -25.25 -6.53 16.44
CA THR A 149 -25.27 -5.39 15.48
C THR A 149 -24.44 -5.58 14.19
N CYS A 150 -24.36 -6.79 13.62
CA CYS A 150 -23.70 -6.95 12.30
C CYS A 150 -24.72 -7.36 11.22
N SER A 151 -25.03 -6.42 10.32
CA SER A 151 -25.95 -6.62 9.17
C SER A 151 -25.22 -6.78 7.83
N THR A 152 -23.92 -7.10 7.82
CA THR A 152 -23.15 -7.27 6.58
C THR A 152 -22.74 -8.72 6.37
N ARG A 153 -22.82 -9.19 5.11
CA ARG A 153 -22.50 -10.56 4.63
C ARG A 153 -21.05 -11.03 4.90
N MET A 154 -20.27 -10.30 5.69
CA MET A 154 -18.92 -10.68 6.12
C MET A 154 -18.91 -11.73 7.23
N CYS A 155 -20.01 -11.88 7.99
CA CYS A 155 -20.13 -12.94 8.99
C CYS A 155 -20.19 -14.36 8.37
N GLU A 156 -20.47 -14.46 7.07
CA GLU A 156 -20.62 -15.70 6.31
C GLU A 156 -19.33 -16.13 5.58
N SER A 157 -18.22 -15.38 5.74
CA SER A 157 -16.93 -15.75 5.15
C SER A 157 -16.20 -16.78 6.02
N ASP A 158 -15.91 -17.93 5.42
CA ASP A 158 -15.10 -19.02 5.99
C ASP A 158 -13.58 -18.73 5.96
N PHE A 159 -13.17 -17.57 5.45
CA PHE A 159 -11.77 -17.23 5.19
C PHE A 159 -11.04 -16.57 6.38
N TYR A 160 -11.73 -16.20 7.47
CA TYR A 160 -11.16 -15.42 8.57
C TYR A 160 -11.34 -16.08 9.95
N ASP A 161 -10.25 -16.13 10.73
CA ASP A 161 -10.19 -16.68 12.10
C ASP A 161 -10.95 -15.80 13.13
N LEU A 162 -11.40 -16.42 14.23
CA LEU A 162 -12.19 -15.86 15.34
C LEU A 162 -11.51 -14.66 16.02
N VAL A 163 -10.18 -14.64 16.11
CA VAL A 163 -9.40 -13.50 16.62
C VAL A 163 -9.59 -12.26 15.73
N TYR A 164 -9.68 -12.47 14.41
CA TYR A 164 -9.87 -11.42 13.41
C TYR A 164 -11.28 -10.79 13.49
N LYS A 165 -12.29 -11.61 13.82
CA LYS A 165 -13.68 -11.15 14.00
C LYS A 165 -13.85 -10.35 15.32
N LYS A 166 -13.10 -10.68 16.38
CA LYS A 166 -13.18 -10.03 17.71
C LYS A 166 -12.66 -8.59 17.74
N HIS A 167 -11.64 -8.26 16.94
CA HIS A 167 -11.05 -6.91 16.95
C HIS A 167 -11.88 -5.83 16.25
N LYS A 168 -12.84 -6.20 15.37
CA LYS A 168 -13.63 -5.21 14.62
C LYS A 168 -14.79 -4.61 15.44
N CYS A 169 -15.28 -5.29 16.46
CA CYS A 169 -16.44 -4.84 17.23
C CYS A 169 -16.14 -3.72 18.25
N ALA A 170 -14.87 -3.52 18.63
CA ALA A 170 -14.46 -2.45 19.55
C ALA A 170 -14.33 -1.06 18.87
N ARG A 171 -14.51 -0.96 17.55
CA ARG A 171 -14.22 0.26 16.76
C ARG A 171 -15.41 1.20 16.51
N THR A 172 -16.60 0.91 17.03
CA THR A 172 -17.81 1.68 16.73
C THR A 172 -17.92 3.03 17.44
N ALA A 173 -17.15 3.27 18.51
CA ALA A 173 -17.03 4.60 19.14
C ALA A 173 -15.98 5.49 18.45
N ALA A 174 -14.85 4.91 18.03
CA ALA A 174 -13.77 5.62 17.32
C ALA A 174 -14.19 6.13 15.93
N HIS A 175 -15.02 5.38 15.21
CA HIS A 175 -15.54 5.81 13.89
C HIS A 175 -16.41 7.06 13.95
N ARG A 176 -17.19 7.29 15.02
CA ARG A 176 -18.03 8.49 15.15
C ARG A 176 -17.21 9.74 15.46
N GLN A 177 -16.12 9.59 16.21
CA GLN A 177 -15.21 10.69 16.52
C GLN A 177 -14.34 11.05 15.31
N MET A 178 -13.86 10.08 14.52
CA MET A 178 -13.11 10.33 13.28
C MET A 178 -13.94 11.06 12.22
N ALA A 179 -15.21 10.68 12.01
CA ALA A 179 -16.08 11.38 11.06
C ALA A 179 -16.33 12.85 11.42
N ALA A 180 -16.34 13.21 12.71
CA ALA A 180 -16.52 14.58 13.17
C ALA A 180 -15.26 15.45 13.04
N THR A 181 -14.06 14.85 13.09
CA THR A 181 -12.78 15.56 12.92
C THR A 181 -12.37 15.71 11.45
N MET A 182 -12.76 14.76 10.60
CA MET A 182 -12.45 14.73 9.16
C MET A 182 -13.09 15.86 8.33
N ALA A 183 -14.07 16.58 8.90
CA ALA A 183 -14.81 17.64 8.23
C ALA A 183 -14.36 19.07 8.59
N LYS A 184 -13.22 19.26 9.30
CA LYS A 184 -12.68 20.60 9.49
C LYS A 184 -12.02 21.10 8.19
N ALA A 185 -12.83 21.73 7.35
CA ALA A 185 -12.36 22.64 6.32
C ALA A 185 -11.75 23.88 6.98
N VAL A 186 -10.49 23.78 7.37
CA VAL A 186 -9.61 24.97 7.39
C VAL A 186 -9.34 25.27 5.91
N GLU A 187 -9.39 26.54 5.49
CA GLU A 187 -8.93 26.94 4.16
C GLU A 187 -7.51 26.40 3.94
N ALA A 188 -7.44 25.27 3.25
CA ALA A 188 -6.17 24.61 2.98
C ALA A 188 -5.44 25.49 1.97
N PRO A 189 -4.13 25.74 2.16
CA PRO A 189 -3.35 26.46 1.18
C PRO A 189 -3.46 25.77 -0.19
N LEU A 190 -3.44 26.58 -1.25
CA LEU A 190 -3.56 26.12 -2.63
C LEU A 190 -2.56 24.98 -2.91
N LYS A 191 -3.08 23.82 -3.33
CA LYS A 191 -2.24 22.66 -3.60
C LYS A 191 -1.61 22.79 -5.00
N ARG A 192 -0.30 22.98 -5.05
CA ARG A 192 0.47 22.98 -6.30
C ARG A 192 0.83 21.55 -6.69
N ILE A 193 0.64 21.20 -7.96
CA ILE A 193 0.87 19.85 -8.49
C ILE A 193 1.63 19.93 -9.81
N MET A 194 2.74 19.22 -9.90
CA MET A 194 3.45 18.95 -11.15
C MET A 194 2.79 17.79 -11.90
N MET A 195 2.60 17.95 -13.21
CA MET A 195 2.25 16.91 -14.18
C MET A 195 3.13 17.04 -15.42
N CYS A 196 3.33 15.96 -16.18
CA CYS A 196 4.07 15.99 -17.45
C CYS A 196 3.14 15.58 -18.60
N ARG A 197 3.16 16.36 -19.69
CA ARG A 197 2.30 16.11 -20.85
C ARG A 197 2.67 14.77 -21.52
N PRO A 198 1.71 13.90 -21.89
CA PRO A 198 1.99 12.55 -22.39
C PRO A 198 2.39 12.51 -23.88
N THR A 199 3.13 13.49 -24.37
CA THR A 199 3.51 13.62 -25.79
C THR A 199 4.29 12.41 -26.30
N HIS A 200 5.19 11.85 -25.48
CA HIS A 200 6.02 10.69 -25.82
C HIS A 200 5.56 9.40 -25.14
N PHE A 201 4.42 9.41 -24.45
CA PHE A 201 3.96 8.27 -23.65
C PHE A 201 3.69 7.03 -24.52
N GLN A 202 4.22 5.89 -24.09
CA GLN A 202 4.04 4.58 -24.70
C GLN A 202 4.57 3.47 -23.77
N VAL A 203 4.14 2.23 -24.00
CA VAL A 203 4.77 1.06 -23.39
C VAL A 203 5.78 0.47 -24.38
N SER A 204 7.04 0.88 -24.27
CA SER A 204 8.15 0.44 -25.15
C SER A 204 9.11 -0.56 -24.50
N TYR A 205 8.92 -0.86 -23.22
CA TYR A 205 9.67 -1.85 -22.44
C TYR A 205 8.76 -2.39 -21.31
N ALA A 206 9.23 -3.38 -20.56
CA ALA A 206 8.51 -3.92 -19.42
C ALA A 206 9.44 -3.98 -18.19
N ILE A 207 9.17 -3.11 -17.22
CA ILE A 207 9.91 -3.00 -15.94
C ILE A 207 8.99 -3.16 -14.71
N ASN A 208 7.75 -3.60 -14.94
CA ASN A 208 6.80 -4.01 -13.92
C ASN A 208 5.80 -5.03 -14.53
N PRO A 209 5.02 -5.76 -13.70
CA PRO A 209 4.12 -6.81 -14.19
C PRO A 209 2.92 -6.34 -15.01
N TRP A 210 2.62 -5.04 -15.04
CA TRP A 210 1.48 -4.47 -15.77
C TRP A 210 1.81 -4.16 -17.23
N MET A 211 3.08 -3.90 -17.52
CA MET A 211 3.58 -3.54 -18.84
C MET A 211 3.58 -4.74 -19.80
N ASP A 212 2.78 -4.62 -20.87
CA ASP A 212 2.82 -5.55 -22.02
C ASP A 212 2.99 -4.75 -23.31
N MET A 213 4.17 -4.83 -23.90
CA MET A 213 4.53 -4.14 -25.16
C MET A 213 3.60 -4.49 -26.32
N ARG A 214 2.95 -5.67 -26.30
CA ARG A 214 2.00 -6.07 -27.35
C ARG A 214 0.68 -5.30 -27.27
N ARG A 215 0.31 -4.80 -26.08
CA ARG A 215 -0.90 -3.99 -25.89
C ARG A 215 -0.68 -2.54 -26.30
N GLY A 216 0.53 -2.03 -26.05
CA GLY A 216 0.90 -0.64 -26.31
C GLY A 216 -0.03 0.38 -25.63
N VAL A 217 0.04 1.63 -26.09
CA VAL A 217 -0.82 2.73 -25.63
C VAL A 217 -1.50 3.37 -26.83
N ASN A 218 -2.78 3.69 -26.70
CA ASN A 218 -3.50 4.56 -27.63
C ASN A 218 -3.17 6.01 -27.25
N LYS A 219 -2.24 6.65 -27.98
CA LYS A 219 -1.72 7.98 -27.64
C LYS A 219 -2.80 9.08 -27.62
N PRO A 220 -3.71 9.19 -28.62
CA PRO A 220 -4.82 10.14 -28.54
C PRO A 220 -5.68 9.96 -27.28
N ARG A 221 -6.06 8.72 -26.96
CA ARG A 221 -6.84 8.42 -25.75
C ARG A 221 -6.06 8.73 -24.47
N ALA A 222 -4.75 8.47 -24.42
CA ALA A 222 -3.94 8.79 -23.26
C ALA A 222 -3.86 10.31 -23.01
N LEU A 223 -3.81 11.11 -24.09
CA LEU A 223 -3.88 12.56 -23.99
C LEU A 223 -5.25 13.03 -23.47
N GLU A 224 -6.35 12.49 -24.01
CA GLU A 224 -7.72 12.78 -23.52
C GLU A 224 -7.87 12.45 -22.02
N GLN A 225 -7.39 11.28 -21.59
CA GLN A 225 -7.43 10.85 -20.18
C GLN A 225 -6.58 11.74 -19.27
N TRP A 226 -5.43 12.20 -19.75
CA TRP A 226 -4.56 13.10 -19.02
C TRP A 226 -5.16 14.51 -18.89
N ASP A 227 -5.74 15.03 -19.97
CA ASP A 227 -6.40 16.34 -19.98
C ASP A 227 -7.62 16.33 -19.03
N GLU A 228 -8.38 15.23 -18.98
CA GLU A 228 -9.46 15.04 -18.03
C GLU A 228 -8.95 15.01 -16.57
N LEU A 229 -7.88 14.25 -16.29
CA LEU A 229 -7.26 14.24 -14.96
C LEU A 229 -6.85 15.65 -14.53
N LYS A 230 -6.14 16.37 -15.41
CA LYS A 230 -5.72 17.76 -15.17
C LYS A 230 -6.91 18.67 -14.92
N HIS A 231 -7.97 18.54 -15.72
CA HIS A 231 -9.20 19.32 -15.56
C HIS A 231 -9.85 19.08 -14.21
N VAL A 232 -10.08 17.81 -13.83
CA VAL A 232 -10.71 17.43 -12.57
C VAL A 232 -9.89 17.89 -11.36
N LEU A 233 -8.55 17.78 -11.40
CA LEU A 233 -7.69 18.30 -10.33
C LEU A 233 -7.80 19.82 -10.20
N THR A 234 -7.86 20.53 -11.33
CA THR A 234 -8.05 21.99 -11.34
C THR A 234 -9.40 22.38 -10.75
N GLN A 235 -10.48 21.67 -11.11
CA GLN A 235 -11.82 21.88 -10.54
C GLN A 235 -11.87 21.57 -9.03
N ALA A 236 -11.08 20.60 -8.57
CA ALA A 236 -10.93 20.31 -7.15
C ALA A 236 -10.13 21.37 -6.38
N GLY A 237 -9.56 22.37 -7.07
CA GLY A 237 -8.84 23.50 -6.46
C GLY A 237 -7.32 23.38 -6.49
N ALA A 238 -6.74 22.46 -7.28
CA ALA A 238 -5.29 22.38 -7.44
C ALA A 238 -4.77 23.37 -8.50
N GLN A 239 -3.56 23.88 -8.28
CA GLN A 239 -2.81 24.61 -9.30
C GLN A 239 -1.87 23.64 -10.02
N ILE A 240 -2.11 23.42 -11.32
CA ILE A 240 -1.32 22.47 -12.11
C ILE A 240 -0.16 23.18 -12.82
N HIS A 241 1.05 22.71 -12.56
CA HIS A 241 2.29 23.10 -13.22
C HIS A 241 2.67 21.98 -14.20
N VAL A 242 2.70 22.29 -15.50
CA VAL A 242 2.92 21.29 -16.54
C VAL A 242 4.37 21.33 -17.02
N MET A 243 5.07 20.21 -16.90
CA MET A 243 6.31 19.96 -17.62
C MET A 243 5.97 19.58 -19.07
N GLU A 244 6.18 20.53 -19.97
CA GLU A 244 6.09 20.30 -21.41
C GLU A 244 7.23 19.39 -21.89
N PRO A 245 7.10 18.72 -23.05
CA PRO A 245 8.15 17.88 -23.61
C PRO A 245 9.47 18.64 -23.73
N GLN A 246 10.55 18.03 -23.24
CA GLN A 246 11.89 18.61 -23.24
C GLN A 246 12.72 18.00 -24.38
N ALA A 247 13.68 18.75 -24.92
CA ALA A 247 14.64 18.16 -25.85
C ALA A 247 15.38 16.99 -25.18
N GLY A 248 15.46 15.84 -25.86
CA GLY A 248 16.07 14.61 -25.31
C GLY A 248 15.11 13.71 -24.53
N SER A 249 13.82 14.09 -24.38
CA SER A 249 12.80 13.28 -23.71
C SER A 249 12.06 12.30 -24.62
N GLU A 250 12.41 12.24 -25.91
CA GLU A 250 11.67 11.46 -26.93
C GLU A 250 11.65 9.95 -26.63
N ASN A 251 12.66 9.45 -25.92
CA ASN A 251 12.80 8.05 -25.52
C ASN A 251 12.48 7.80 -24.03
N LEU A 252 11.86 8.77 -23.34
CA LEU A 252 11.53 8.70 -21.92
C LEU A 252 10.00 8.69 -21.72
N PRO A 253 9.31 7.60 -22.12
CA PRO A 253 7.85 7.57 -22.13
C PRO A 253 7.24 7.69 -20.74
N ASP A 254 7.95 7.23 -19.70
CA ASP A 254 7.47 7.21 -18.31
C ASP A 254 7.64 8.55 -17.58
N MET A 255 8.15 9.61 -18.24
CA MET A 255 8.20 10.97 -17.65
C MET A 255 6.83 11.51 -17.25
N VAL A 256 5.74 10.97 -17.81
CA VAL A 256 4.36 11.25 -17.39
C VAL A 256 4.12 10.91 -15.92
N PHE A 257 4.87 9.97 -15.35
CA PHE A 257 4.74 9.54 -13.96
C PHE A 257 5.56 10.42 -13.02
N CYS A 258 5.12 11.67 -12.87
CA CYS A 258 5.80 12.70 -12.08
C CYS A 258 5.93 12.37 -10.60
N ALA A 259 5.11 11.48 -10.03
CA ALA A 259 5.26 11.04 -8.65
C ALA A 259 6.68 10.50 -8.39
N ASN A 260 7.31 9.91 -9.41
CA ASN A 260 8.65 9.38 -9.28
C ASN A 260 9.76 10.41 -9.51
N ALA A 261 9.46 11.71 -9.63
CA ALA A 261 10.49 12.72 -9.84
C ALA A 261 11.28 13.02 -8.56
N ALA A 262 10.58 13.18 -7.43
CA ALA A 262 11.17 13.51 -6.14
C ALA A 262 10.19 13.24 -4.98
N VAL A 263 10.69 13.33 -3.74
CA VAL A 263 9.86 13.61 -2.56
C VAL A 263 10.22 14.99 -2.02
N ILE A 264 9.21 15.80 -1.69
CA ILE A 264 9.39 17.22 -1.37
C ILE A 264 8.97 17.50 0.08
N ARG A 265 9.77 18.32 0.78
CA ARG A 265 9.43 18.94 2.07
C ARG A 265 10.05 20.33 2.15
N GLY A 266 9.23 21.33 2.45
CA GLY A 266 9.68 22.72 2.52
C GLY A 266 10.29 23.17 1.18
N LYS A 267 11.56 23.57 1.20
CA LYS A 267 12.28 23.96 -0.02
C LYS A 267 13.14 22.85 -0.64
N LYS A 268 13.21 21.66 0.00
CA LYS A 268 14.05 20.56 -0.48
C LYS A 268 13.22 19.59 -1.31
N ALA A 269 13.73 19.26 -2.49
CA ALA A 269 13.25 18.18 -3.33
C ALA A 269 14.32 17.08 -3.38
N TYR A 270 14.06 15.95 -2.72
CA TYR A 270 14.96 14.79 -2.81
C TYR A 270 14.64 14.03 -4.11
N LEU A 271 15.53 14.18 -5.08
CA LEU A 271 15.39 13.62 -6.43
C LEU A 271 15.46 12.10 -6.43
N ALA A 272 14.63 11.49 -7.28
CA ALA A 272 14.69 10.07 -7.54
C ALA A 272 15.96 9.67 -8.31
N ASN A 273 16.49 8.51 -7.97
CA ASN A 273 17.53 7.81 -8.72
C ASN A 273 16.97 6.43 -9.07
N PHE A 274 16.54 6.27 -10.32
CA PHE A 274 15.71 5.14 -10.73
C PHE A 274 16.46 3.81 -10.67
N HIS A 275 15.75 2.75 -10.28
CA HIS A 275 16.29 1.40 -10.24
C HIS A 275 16.67 0.90 -11.65
N PHE A 276 15.77 1.15 -12.61
CA PHE A 276 15.90 0.70 -13.99
C PHE A 276 16.55 1.78 -14.88
N ASP A 277 17.53 1.37 -15.69
CA ASP A 277 18.30 2.25 -16.58
C ASP A 277 17.40 3.03 -17.55
N GLN A 278 16.27 2.44 -17.96
CA GLN A 278 15.29 3.03 -18.87
C GLN A 278 14.74 4.38 -18.36
N ARG A 279 14.67 4.57 -17.03
CA ARG A 279 14.13 5.78 -16.40
C ARG A 279 15.19 6.69 -15.79
N LYS A 280 16.45 6.23 -15.64
CA LYS A 280 17.53 7.05 -15.05
C LYS A 280 17.70 8.43 -15.70
N PRO A 281 17.63 8.59 -17.04
CA PRO A 281 17.77 9.91 -17.67
C PRO A 281 16.68 10.92 -17.28
N GLU A 282 15.51 10.47 -16.79
CA GLU A 282 14.43 11.35 -16.36
C GLU A 282 14.84 12.26 -15.19
N ARG A 283 15.78 11.80 -14.35
CA ARG A 283 16.28 12.55 -13.18
C ARG A 283 16.74 13.95 -13.56
N GLN A 284 17.45 14.10 -14.68
CA GLN A 284 17.97 15.41 -15.10
C GLN A 284 16.85 16.36 -15.53
N HIS A 285 15.84 15.88 -16.25
CA HIS A 285 14.68 16.69 -16.63
C HIS A 285 13.87 17.12 -15.40
N ASN A 286 13.65 16.18 -14.47
CA ASN A 286 12.96 16.44 -13.21
C ASN A 286 13.71 17.49 -12.37
N LYS A 287 15.04 17.39 -12.30
CA LYS A 287 15.88 18.37 -11.61
C LYS A 287 15.71 19.78 -12.19
N VAL A 288 15.85 19.92 -13.51
CA VAL A 288 15.72 21.22 -14.19
C VAL A 288 14.35 21.84 -13.94
N PHE A 289 13.28 21.04 -14.01
CA PHE A 289 11.94 21.51 -13.72
C PHE A 289 11.80 21.98 -12.26
N LEU A 290 12.23 21.17 -11.29
CA LEU A 290 12.09 21.48 -9.87
C LEU A 290 12.97 22.67 -9.43
N GLU A 291 14.18 22.82 -9.97
CA GLU A 291 15.00 24.03 -9.76
C GLU A 291 14.31 25.27 -10.33
N GLY A 292 13.66 25.16 -11.49
CA GLY A 292 12.84 26.23 -12.09
C GLY A 292 11.62 26.61 -11.24
N GLU A 293 11.05 25.66 -10.48
CA GLU A 293 9.99 25.89 -9.50
C GLU A 293 10.51 26.39 -8.15
N GLY A 294 11.83 26.57 -8.00
CA GLY A 294 12.49 27.17 -6.83
C GLY A 294 12.92 26.19 -5.74
N TYR A 295 12.95 24.88 -6.02
CA TYR A 295 13.40 23.88 -5.06
C TYR A 295 14.91 23.69 -5.07
N GLU A 296 15.47 23.45 -3.89
CA GLU A 296 16.80 22.89 -3.71
C GLU A 296 16.74 21.39 -3.99
N CYS A 297 17.32 20.97 -5.11
CA CYS A 297 17.36 19.56 -5.49
C CYS A 297 18.53 18.84 -4.82
N VAL A 298 18.21 17.82 -4.02
CA VAL A 298 19.17 16.99 -3.27
C VAL A 298 18.97 15.51 -3.60
N GLY A 299 19.83 14.65 -3.06
CA GLY A 299 19.64 13.19 -3.03
C GLY A 299 20.74 12.39 -3.72
N SER A 300 20.91 11.16 -3.27
CA SER A 300 21.97 10.25 -3.69
C SER A 300 21.83 9.83 -5.17
N GLU A 301 22.94 9.83 -5.89
CA GLU A 301 23.05 9.22 -7.24
C GLU A 301 23.52 7.76 -7.18
N ALA A 302 23.92 7.28 -6.00
CA ALA A 302 24.42 5.91 -5.81
C ALA A 302 23.32 4.93 -5.35
N LEU A 303 22.27 5.41 -4.71
CA LEU A 303 21.21 4.58 -4.12
C LEU A 303 19.92 4.71 -4.92
N ALA A 304 19.27 3.58 -5.20
CA ALA A 304 17.98 3.59 -5.89
C ALA A 304 16.88 4.15 -4.98
N PHE A 305 16.09 5.10 -5.49
CA PHE A 305 14.96 5.71 -4.81
C PHE A 305 14.02 6.34 -5.83
N GLU A 306 12.71 6.07 -5.74
CA GLU A 306 11.75 6.48 -6.79
C GLU A 306 10.70 7.50 -6.31
N GLY A 307 11.15 8.44 -5.48
CA GLY A 307 10.41 9.68 -5.16
C GLY A 307 9.11 9.46 -4.41
N ALA A 308 8.14 10.34 -4.62
CA ALA A 308 6.81 10.28 -4.00
C ALA A 308 5.94 9.10 -4.48
N GLY A 309 6.37 8.37 -5.51
CA GLY A 309 5.79 7.05 -5.83
C GLY A 309 6.14 6.01 -4.76
N ASP A 310 7.30 6.14 -4.13
CA ASP A 310 7.78 5.27 -3.06
C ASP A 310 7.88 5.94 -1.68
N ALA A 311 7.52 7.21 -1.54
CA ALA A 311 7.62 7.92 -0.26
C ALA A 311 6.44 8.86 -0.05
N LEU A 312 5.57 8.52 0.91
CA LEU A 312 4.32 9.23 1.16
C LEU A 312 4.27 9.80 2.58
N TRP A 313 3.98 11.11 2.65
CA TRP A 313 3.78 11.80 3.92
C TRP A 313 2.46 11.37 4.59
N ALA A 314 2.52 11.01 5.86
CA ALA A 314 1.40 10.50 6.64
C ALA A 314 1.53 10.83 8.13
N GLY A 315 0.48 10.48 8.88
CA GLY A 315 0.38 10.76 10.31
C GLY A 315 0.14 12.24 10.58
N LYS A 316 -0.15 12.55 11.85
CA LYS A 316 -0.56 13.90 12.29
C LYS A 316 0.41 14.96 11.78
N ASP A 317 -0.12 16.06 11.25
CA ASP A 317 0.64 17.16 10.65
C ASP A 317 1.61 16.73 9.52
N PHE A 318 1.35 15.57 8.90
CA PHE A 318 2.23 14.94 7.91
C PHE A 318 3.67 14.77 8.42
N SER A 319 3.82 14.40 9.69
CA SER A 319 5.10 14.30 10.41
C SER A 319 5.90 13.02 10.15
N THR A 320 5.32 12.05 9.42
CA THR A 320 6.01 10.80 9.07
C THR A 320 6.11 10.64 7.55
N LEU A 321 7.29 10.28 7.05
CA LEU A 321 7.47 9.76 5.70
C LEU A 321 7.47 8.22 5.73
N LEU A 322 6.44 7.63 5.12
CA LEU A 322 6.39 6.18 4.88
C LEU A 322 7.07 5.88 3.55
N VAL A 323 8.16 5.11 3.58
CA VAL A 323 9.03 4.86 2.43
C VAL A 323 8.92 3.40 2.00
N GLY A 324 8.29 3.12 0.88
CA GLY A 324 8.30 1.83 0.20
C GLY A 324 9.72 1.38 -0.12
N VAL A 325 10.06 0.14 0.19
CA VAL A 325 11.37 -0.46 -0.09
C VAL A 325 11.23 -1.89 -0.60
N GLY A 326 12.22 -2.34 -1.38
CA GLY A 326 12.32 -3.71 -1.87
C GLY A 326 12.31 -3.78 -3.40
N PRO A 327 11.16 -3.58 -4.08
CA PRO A 327 11.07 -3.72 -5.53
C PRO A 327 11.80 -2.63 -6.33
N ARG A 328 11.84 -1.40 -5.81
CA ARG A 328 12.37 -0.22 -6.52
C ARG A 328 13.39 0.53 -5.69
N SER A 329 12.94 1.12 -4.58
CA SER A 329 13.82 1.87 -3.66
C SER A 329 14.65 0.93 -2.77
N ASP A 330 15.95 1.23 -2.64
CA ASP A 330 16.89 0.49 -1.79
C ASP A 330 16.67 0.87 -0.31
N PRO A 331 16.52 -0.09 0.63
CA PRO A 331 16.44 0.20 2.07
C PRO A 331 17.55 1.09 2.63
N LYS A 332 18.74 1.10 1.99
CA LYS A 332 19.87 1.97 2.36
C LYS A 332 19.60 3.45 2.14
N ILE A 333 18.50 3.83 1.46
CA ILE A 333 18.09 5.22 1.30
C ILE A 333 17.59 5.85 2.60
N LEU A 334 17.09 5.05 3.56
CA LEU A 334 16.41 5.55 4.75
C LEU A 334 17.28 6.48 5.63
N PRO A 335 18.56 6.16 5.91
CA PRO A 335 19.44 7.07 6.64
C PRO A 335 19.73 8.37 5.88
N ASP A 336 19.81 8.32 4.55
CA ASP A 336 20.08 9.50 3.72
C ASP A 336 18.88 10.43 3.71
N LEU A 337 17.66 9.91 3.52
CA LEU A 337 16.41 10.68 3.68
C LEU A 337 16.29 11.31 5.07
N ARG A 338 16.68 10.57 6.11
CA ARG A 338 16.66 11.07 7.49
C ARG A 338 17.61 12.25 7.67
N LYS A 339 18.82 12.16 7.11
CA LYS A 339 19.81 13.24 7.13
C LYS A 339 19.31 14.46 6.37
N GLU A 340 18.79 14.29 5.16
CA GLU A 340 18.36 15.42 4.33
C GLU A 340 17.12 16.14 4.87
N PHE A 341 16.24 15.42 5.58
CA PHE A 341 15.04 15.99 6.18
C PHE A 341 15.10 16.21 7.70
N ASP A 342 16.28 16.12 8.33
CA ASP A 342 16.44 16.25 9.79
C ASP A 342 15.90 17.60 10.31
N ASP A 343 16.17 18.69 9.57
CA ASP A 343 15.72 20.05 9.89
C ASP A 343 14.18 20.20 9.97
N TYR A 344 13.42 19.25 9.39
CA TYR A 344 11.95 19.27 9.39
C TYR A 344 11.34 18.45 10.54
N GLY A 345 12.17 17.79 11.37
CA GLY A 345 11.69 17.01 12.52
C GLY A 345 10.79 15.84 12.13
N VAL A 346 10.93 15.30 10.92
CA VAL A 346 10.07 14.23 10.39
C VAL A 346 10.62 12.85 10.73
N ARG A 347 9.71 11.90 10.96
CA ARG A 347 10.06 10.50 11.16
C ARG A 347 10.10 9.77 9.83
N ILE A 348 11.17 9.05 9.53
CA ILE A 348 11.28 8.21 8.33
C ILE A 348 11.05 6.75 8.70
N VAL A 349 10.20 6.04 7.96
CA VAL A 349 9.82 4.64 8.23
C VAL A 349 9.86 3.83 6.93
N GLY A 350 10.72 2.80 6.90
CA GLY A 350 10.72 1.83 5.81
C GLY A 350 9.48 0.94 5.84
N CYS A 351 8.90 0.71 4.66
CA CYS A 351 7.70 -0.07 4.42
C CYS A 351 8.02 -1.14 3.38
N ASN A 352 8.13 -2.39 3.80
CA ASN A 352 8.52 -3.50 2.94
C ASN A 352 7.34 -3.94 2.05
N LEU A 353 7.53 -3.88 0.73
CA LEU A 353 6.53 -4.27 -0.27
C LEU A 353 6.76 -5.73 -0.70
N LEU A 354 5.74 -6.57 -0.51
CA LEU A 354 5.83 -8.02 -0.75
C LEU A 354 5.28 -8.45 -2.12
N ASP A 355 4.35 -7.68 -2.67
CA ASP A 355 3.61 -8.07 -3.86
C ASP A 355 4.14 -7.32 -5.09
N PRO A 356 4.65 -8.03 -6.12
CA PRO A 356 5.25 -7.39 -7.29
C PRO A 356 4.24 -6.56 -8.11
N ARG A 357 2.93 -6.77 -7.94
CA ARG A 357 1.89 -5.94 -8.57
C ARG A 357 1.86 -4.53 -7.97
N PHE A 358 2.24 -4.40 -6.70
CA PHE A 358 2.26 -3.16 -5.93
C PHE A 358 3.71 -2.74 -5.66
N TYR A 359 4.46 -2.53 -6.74
CA TYR A 359 5.91 -2.30 -6.71
C TYR A 359 6.32 -0.90 -6.23
N HIS A 360 5.36 0.02 -6.11
CA HIS A 360 5.48 1.34 -5.50
C HIS A 360 4.46 1.50 -4.39
N ILE A 361 4.82 2.15 -3.28
CA ILE A 361 3.91 2.30 -2.13
C ILE A 361 2.62 3.07 -2.51
N ASP A 362 2.68 4.01 -3.45
CA ASP A 362 1.52 4.77 -3.91
C ASP A 362 0.49 3.95 -4.70
N THR A 363 0.81 2.72 -5.09
CA THR A 363 -0.12 1.80 -5.75
C THR A 363 -1.00 1.04 -4.76
N CYS A 364 -0.60 1.00 -3.49
CA CYS A 364 -1.27 0.24 -2.42
C CYS A 364 -1.54 1.06 -1.15
N PHE A 365 -1.13 2.33 -1.08
CA PHE A 365 -1.37 3.21 0.06
C PHE A 365 -1.59 4.67 -0.40
N CYS A 366 -2.61 5.34 0.13
CA CYS A 366 -2.87 6.74 -0.13
C CYS A 366 -3.38 7.47 1.11
N PRO A 367 -2.55 8.36 1.70
CA PRO A 367 -2.99 9.33 2.69
C PRO A 367 -4.13 10.18 2.15
N LEU A 368 -5.25 10.18 2.87
CA LEU A 368 -6.40 11.04 2.60
C LEU A 368 -6.20 12.41 3.23
N ASN A 369 -5.71 12.41 4.47
CA ASN A 369 -5.31 13.57 5.24
C ASN A 369 -4.22 13.14 6.23
N ASP A 370 -3.95 13.94 7.26
CA ASP A 370 -2.97 13.62 8.29
C ASP A 370 -3.50 12.59 9.32
N GLU A 371 -4.79 12.25 9.29
CA GLU A 371 -5.42 11.31 10.23
C GLU A 371 -5.74 9.94 9.64
N ALA A 372 -5.91 9.83 8.32
CA ALA A 372 -6.30 8.57 7.68
C ALA A 372 -5.75 8.36 6.27
N ALA A 373 -5.71 7.10 5.87
CA ALA A 373 -5.32 6.63 4.55
C ALA A 373 -6.23 5.49 4.05
N ILE A 374 -6.45 5.41 2.74
CA ILE A 374 -6.87 4.15 2.10
C ILE A 374 -5.64 3.29 1.82
N TRP A 375 -5.77 1.97 1.97
CA TRP A 375 -4.64 1.07 1.74
C TRP A 375 -5.06 -0.37 1.45
N PHE A 376 -4.16 -1.12 0.83
CA PHE A 376 -4.27 -2.56 0.62
C PHE A 376 -3.26 -3.29 1.51
N PRO A 377 -3.69 -3.89 2.64
CA PRO A 377 -2.77 -4.42 3.66
C PRO A 377 -1.90 -5.58 3.15
N HIS A 378 -2.40 -6.37 2.20
CA HIS A 378 -1.69 -7.56 1.70
C HIS A 378 -0.50 -7.24 0.79
N ALA A 379 -0.28 -5.98 0.43
CA ALA A 379 0.96 -5.55 -0.22
C ALA A 379 2.16 -5.46 0.75
N PHE A 380 1.91 -5.53 2.06
CA PHE A 380 2.90 -5.23 3.10
C PHE A 380 3.12 -6.41 4.05
N ASP A 381 4.34 -6.53 4.59
CA ASP A 381 4.62 -7.45 5.69
C ASP A 381 3.97 -7.02 7.03
N GLY A 382 3.95 -7.93 8.00
CA GLY A 382 3.28 -7.69 9.29
C GLY A 382 3.87 -6.52 10.09
N VAL A 383 5.19 -6.30 10.00
CA VAL A 383 5.89 -5.20 10.68
C VAL A 383 5.48 -3.87 10.06
N THR A 384 5.47 -3.78 8.74
CA THR A 384 5.03 -2.62 7.98
C THR A 384 3.56 -2.30 8.25
N GLN A 385 2.69 -3.32 8.27
CA GLN A 385 1.28 -3.14 8.63
C GLN A 385 1.11 -2.57 10.04
N TRP A 386 1.92 -3.02 11.00
CA TRP A 386 1.90 -2.46 12.37
C TRP A 386 2.35 -1.00 12.39
N HIS A 387 3.44 -0.66 11.68
CA HIS A 387 3.93 0.72 11.60
C HIS A 387 2.91 1.66 10.94
N ILE A 388 2.28 1.26 9.83
CA ILE A 388 1.26 2.07 9.15
C ILE A 388 0.07 2.31 10.09
N LYS A 389 -0.47 1.25 10.71
CA LYS A 389 -1.60 1.34 11.66
C LYS A 389 -1.30 2.18 12.90
N SER A 390 -0.03 2.22 13.31
CA SER A 390 0.43 3.06 14.43
C SER A 390 0.68 4.51 14.01
N THR A 391 0.81 4.78 12.71
CA THR A 391 1.08 6.11 12.14
C THR A 391 -0.21 6.86 11.81
N THR A 392 -1.20 6.16 11.24
CA THR A 392 -2.44 6.78 10.72
C THR A 392 -3.61 5.81 10.77
N GLY A 393 -4.84 6.35 10.78
CA GLY A 393 -6.05 5.59 10.57
C GLY A 393 -6.06 4.93 9.19
N THR A 394 -6.67 3.75 9.08
CA THR A 394 -6.60 2.95 7.85
C THR A 394 -7.97 2.47 7.41
N ILE A 395 -8.24 2.64 6.11
CA ILE A 395 -9.46 2.19 5.42
C ILE A 395 -9.03 1.16 4.37
N GLU A 396 -9.45 -0.09 4.56
CA GLU A 396 -9.01 -1.20 3.71
C GLU A 396 -9.72 -1.21 2.36
N VAL A 397 -8.91 -1.20 1.30
CA VAL A 397 -9.28 -1.47 -0.08
C VAL A 397 -9.23 -2.98 -0.30
N ASP A 398 -10.17 -3.54 -1.07
CA ASP A 398 -10.12 -4.98 -1.41
C ASP A 398 -9.22 -5.26 -2.62
N ASP A 399 -8.87 -6.54 -2.86
CA ASP A 399 -7.94 -6.90 -3.94
C ASP A 399 -8.44 -6.51 -5.33
N ARG A 400 -9.77 -6.49 -5.57
CA ARG A 400 -10.33 -6.07 -6.86
C ARG A 400 -10.10 -4.59 -7.09
N GLU A 401 -10.42 -3.75 -6.12
CA GLU A 401 -10.24 -2.30 -6.20
C GLU A 401 -8.74 -1.92 -6.17
N ALA A 402 -7.92 -2.66 -5.41
CA ALA A 402 -6.47 -2.49 -5.38
C ALA A 402 -5.84 -2.77 -6.75
N LYS A 403 -6.22 -3.88 -7.42
CA LYS A 403 -5.81 -4.17 -8.80
C LYS A 403 -6.28 -3.11 -9.80
N ASN A 404 -7.33 -2.38 -9.47
CA ASN A 404 -7.85 -1.28 -10.28
C ASN A 404 -7.21 0.08 -9.90
N PHE A 405 -6.11 0.06 -9.16
CA PHE A 405 -5.34 1.23 -8.73
C PHE A 405 -6.16 2.20 -7.86
N ALA A 406 -7.08 1.70 -7.04
CA ALA A 406 -7.86 2.55 -6.12
C ALA A 406 -6.98 3.32 -5.12
N CYS A 407 -5.89 2.72 -4.63
CA CYS A 407 -4.96 3.44 -3.77
C CYS A 407 -4.12 4.48 -4.53
N ASN A 408 -4.01 4.40 -5.86
CA ASN A 408 -3.22 5.36 -6.63
C ASN A 408 -4.05 6.63 -6.95
N SER A 409 -4.50 7.28 -5.87
CA SER A 409 -5.43 8.40 -5.87
C SER A 409 -4.77 9.71 -5.44
N VAL A 410 -5.26 10.82 -5.98
CA VAL A 410 -4.81 12.17 -5.64
C VAL A 410 -5.86 12.85 -4.76
N VAL A 411 -5.43 13.47 -3.66
CA VAL A 411 -6.35 14.17 -2.76
C VAL A 411 -6.11 15.67 -2.82
N VAL A 412 -7.16 16.43 -3.13
CA VAL A 412 -7.15 17.90 -3.21
C VAL A 412 -8.29 18.41 -2.34
N GLY A 413 -7.96 19.05 -1.22
CA GLY A 413 -8.96 19.37 -0.19
C GLY A 413 -9.67 18.10 0.29
N LYS A 414 -11.00 18.07 0.14
CA LYS A 414 -11.83 16.89 0.45
C LYS A 414 -12.08 15.96 -0.76
N THR A 415 -11.57 16.31 -1.93
CA THR A 415 -11.83 15.57 -3.18
C THR A 415 -10.75 14.54 -3.40
N VAL A 416 -11.16 13.27 -3.48
CA VAL A 416 -10.30 12.13 -3.85
C VAL A 416 -10.52 11.82 -5.32
N VAL A 417 -9.50 12.08 -6.15
CA VAL A 417 -9.50 11.79 -7.58
C VAL A 417 -8.84 10.43 -7.81
N MET A 418 -9.58 9.49 -8.39
CA MET A 418 -9.15 8.09 -8.54
C MET A 418 -9.55 7.50 -9.90
N ASN A 419 -8.99 6.35 -10.25
CA ASN A 419 -9.43 5.63 -11.44
C ASN A 419 -10.88 5.14 -11.28
N LYS A 420 -11.64 5.16 -12.39
CA LYS A 420 -13.00 4.61 -12.41
C LYS A 420 -13.05 3.11 -12.12
N GLY A 421 -14.15 2.65 -11.53
CA GLY A 421 -14.39 1.21 -11.30
C GLY A 421 -14.12 0.70 -9.88
N SER A 422 -13.87 1.61 -8.93
CA SER A 422 -13.65 1.31 -7.51
C SER A 422 -14.81 1.88 -6.66
N GLN A 423 -16.03 1.39 -6.92
CA GLN A 423 -17.25 1.97 -6.35
C GLN A 423 -17.39 1.74 -4.85
N ARG A 424 -16.93 0.60 -4.33
CA ARG A 424 -17.10 0.26 -2.91
C ARG A 424 -16.27 1.19 -2.04
N ILE A 425 -15.00 1.43 -2.40
CA ILE A 425 -14.16 2.37 -1.66
C ILE A 425 -14.67 3.80 -1.87
N ALA A 426 -15.15 4.16 -3.07
CA ALA A 426 -15.76 5.46 -3.32
C ALA A 426 -16.96 5.72 -2.39
N ASP A 427 -17.90 4.78 -2.29
CA ASP A 427 -19.06 4.87 -1.39
C ASP A 427 -18.64 4.96 0.08
N THR A 428 -17.56 4.28 0.44
CA THR A 428 -16.99 4.33 1.80
C THR A 428 -16.44 5.71 2.10
N LEU A 429 -15.70 6.31 1.17
CA LEU A 429 -15.14 7.66 1.28
C LEU A 429 -16.25 8.73 1.32
N HIS A 430 -17.30 8.60 0.50
CA HIS A 430 -18.48 9.47 0.55
C HIS A 430 -19.15 9.47 1.93
N LYS A 431 -19.34 8.29 2.52
CA LYS A 431 -19.90 8.16 3.89
C LYS A 431 -19.02 8.78 4.97
N LEU A 432 -17.72 8.94 4.69
CA LEU A 432 -16.76 9.59 5.56
C LEU A 432 -16.58 11.09 5.27
N GLY A 433 -17.36 11.66 4.34
CA GLY A 433 -17.39 13.09 4.05
C GLY A 433 -16.41 13.56 2.97
N PHE A 434 -15.74 12.64 2.28
CA PHE A 434 -14.93 12.97 1.10
C PHE A 434 -15.82 13.06 -0.14
N GLU A 435 -15.46 13.94 -1.07
CA GLU A 435 -15.95 13.86 -2.45
C GLU A 435 -15.07 12.89 -3.22
N VAL A 436 -15.63 12.14 -4.17
CA VAL A 436 -14.86 11.21 -5.00
C VAL A 436 -15.12 11.52 -6.46
N ALA A 437 -14.07 11.85 -7.20
CA ALA A 437 -14.09 12.03 -8.64
C ALA A 437 -13.39 10.83 -9.31
N GLN A 438 -14.08 10.19 -10.24
CA GLN A 438 -13.55 9.03 -10.97
C GLN A 438 -13.15 9.45 -12.40
N VAL A 439 -11.89 9.24 -12.75
CA VAL A 439 -11.32 9.52 -14.07
C VAL A 439 -10.93 8.22 -14.74
N ASP A 440 -11.12 8.08 -16.05
CA ASP A 440 -10.63 6.91 -16.77
C ASP A 440 -9.10 6.98 -16.94
N MET A 441 -8.37 6.11 -16.25
CA MET A 441 -6.90 6.02 -16.35
C MET A 441 -6.44 4.78 -17.13
N SER A 442 -7.31 4.21 -17.97
CA SER A 442 -7.06 2.89 -18.59
C SER A 442 -5.78 2.80 -19.43
N GLU A 443 -5.34 3.88 -20.08
CA GLU A 443 -4.10 3.87 -20.87
C GLU A 443 -2.86 3.92 -20.00
N PHE A 444 -2.90 4.68 -18.89
CA PHE A 444 -1.80 4.77 -17.92
C PHE A 444 -1.62 3.46 -17.13
N ILE A 445 -2.73 2.77 -16.83
CA ILE A 445 -2.71 1.47 -16.12
C ILE A 445 -1.97 0.41 -16.94
N LYS A 446 -1.91 0.52 -18.28
CA LYS A 446 -1.10 -0.39 -19.11
C LYS A 446 0.40 -0.28 -18.85
N ALA A 447 0.86 0.84 -18.30
CA ALA A 447 2.22 1.05 -17.85
C ALA A 447 2.39 0.83 -16.33
N GLY A 448 1.33 0.45 -15.61
CA GLY A 448 1.36 0.22 -14.17
C GLY A 448 1.20 1.48 -13.31
N GLY A 449 0.68 2.58 -13.86
CA GLY A 449 0.41 3.82 -13.12
C GLY A 449 -1.03 4.30 -13.28
N SER A 450 -1.46 5.22 -12.40
CA SER A 450 -2.78 5.85 -12.46
C SER A 450 -2.69 7.32 -12.02
N ALA A 451 -3.75 7.90 -11.48
CA ALA A 451 -3.87 9.31 -11.15
C ALA A 451 -2.73 9.82 -10.28
N LYS A 452 -2.40 9.13 -9.17
CA LYS A 452 -1.31 9.56 -8.28
C LYS A 452 0.04 9.51 -8.97
N CYS A 453 0.35 8.44 -9.70
CA CYS A 453 1.63 8.33 -10.40
C CYS A 453 1.87 9.52 -11.35
N CYS A 454 0.80 10.03 -12.00
CA CYS A 454 0.87 11.15 -12.94
C CYS A 454 1.10 12.52 -12.26
N THR A 455 1.20 12.57 -10.93
CA THR A 455 1.22 13.82 -10.16
C THR A 455 2.30 13.83 -9.09
N LEU A 456 2.94 14.98 -8.90
CA LEU A 456 3.78 15.27 -7.74
C LEU A 456 3.28 16.53 -7.05
N ALA A 457 2.95 16.44 -5.76
CA ALA A 457 2.65 17.63 -4.97
C ALA A 457 3.95 18.43 -4.75
N LEU A 458 3.92 19.72 -5.11
CA LEU A 458 5.02 20.66 -4.99
C LEU A 458 5.01 21.34 -3.61
#